data_AF-A0A484ZLR2-F1
#
_entry.id   AF-A0A484ZLR2-F1
#
_cell.length_a   1.000
_cell.length_b   1.000
_cell.length_c   1.000
_cell.angle_alpha   90.00
_cell.angle_beta   90.00
_cell.angle_gamma   90.00
#
_symmetry.space_group_name_H-M   'P 1'
#
loop_
_entity.id
_entity.type
_entity.pdbx_description
1 polymer ?
#
loop_
_entity_poly.entity_id
_entity_poly.type
_entity_poly.pdbx_seq_one_letter_code
_entity_poly.pdbx_strand_id
1 'polypeptide(L)'
;MRLNVLGQPLVESKNNIRAAGYTPEQIDTVLLTHLHADHSCGINDQGKMVFPNAVVYAAKADADYWLSPEMAAKAPEGAKGLFQMAQDAVAPYQAAGRFKVYSPGDTLIAGVEVVPTPGHTPGHTSYLFQY
;
A
#
# COMPACT_ATOMS: atom_id res chain seq x y z
N MET A 1 14.47 -25.62 -11.04
CA MET A 1 14.06 -24.24 -10.73
C MET A 1 12.53 -24.21 -10.77
N ARG A 2 11.86 -24.26 -9.62
CA ARG A 2 10.39 -24.24 -9.56
C ARG A 2 9.93 -22.80 -9.37
N LEU A 3 9.25 -22.27 -10.37
CA LEU A 3 8.57 -20.98 -10.34
C LEU A 3 7.22 -21.18 -9.65
N ASN A 4 7.08 -20.72 -8.40
CA ASN A 4 5.77 -20.61 -7.76
C ASN A 4 5.20 -19.23 -8.11
N VAL A 5 4.12 -19.21 -8.89
CA VAL A 5 3.30 -18.03 -9.18
C VAL A 5 2.02 -18.17 -8.37
N LEU A 6 2.06 -17.73 -7.12
CA LEU A 6 0.91 -17.45 -6.27
C LEU A 6 1.29 -16.20 -5.48
N GLY A 7 0.39 -15.21 -5.38
CA GLY A 7 0.63 -13.94 -4.67
C GLY A 7 1.23 -14.20 -3.28
N GLN A 8 2.53 -13.96 -3.16
CA GLN A 8 3.26 -14.21 -1.93
C GLN A 8 2.85 -13.14 -0.91
N PRO A 9 2.50 -13.51 0.33
CA PRO A 9 2.26 -12.54 1.38
C PRO A 9 3.52 -11.68 1.54
N LEU A 10 3.34 -10.36 1.68
CA LEU A 10 4.43 -9.40 1.89
C LEU A 10 5.28 -9.68 3.15
N VAL A 11 4.98 -10.69 3.97
CA VAL A 11 5.93 -11.25 4.97
C VAL A 11 7.23 -11.72 4.30
N GLU A 12 7.20 -12.18 3.05
CA GLU A 12 8.41 -12.48 2.27
C GLU A 12 9.17 -11.21 1.86
N SER A 13 8.52 -10.04 1.81
CA SER A 13 9.16 -8.78 1.36
C SER A 13 10.29 -8.33 2.29
N LYS A 14 10.13 -8.39 3.61
CA LYS A 14 11.21 -8.06 4.57
C LYS A 14 12.44 -8.94 4.36
N ASN A 15 12.23 -10.24 4.20
CA ASN A 15 13.31 -11.19 4.03
C ASN A 15 13.99 -11.00 2.67
N ASN A 16 13.22 -10.74 1.61
CA ASN A 16 13.75 -10.46 0.28
C ASN A 16 14.50 -9.12 0.21
N ILE A 17 14.01 -8.08 0.90
CA ILE A 17 14.72 -6.79 1.03
C ILE A 17 16.07 -6.99 1.74
N ARG A 18 16.10 -7.77 2.82
CA ARG A 18 17.34 -8.15 3.52
C ARG A 18 18.27 -8.98 2.64
N ALA A 19 17.73 -9.94 1.90
CA ALA A 19 18.50 -10.74 0.96
C ALA A 19 19.09 -9.90 -0.19
N ALA A 20 18.42 -8.81 -0.57
CA ALA A 20 18.91 -7.84 -1.55
C ALA A 20 19.96 -6.86 -0.97
N GLY A 21 20.33 -6.99 0.30
CA GLY A 21 21.37 -6.17 0.94
C GLY A 21 20.87 -4.87 1.58
N TYR A 22 19.56 -4.67 1.68
CA TYR A 22 18.96 -3.50 2.32
C TYR A 22 18.26 -3.86 3.62
N THR A 23 18.02 -2.87 4.48
CA THR A 23 17.17 -3.03 5.67
C THR A 23 15.86 -2.28 5.49
N PRO A 24 14.77 -2.70 6.15
CA PRO A 24 13.49 -1.99 6.09
C PRO A 24 13.59 -0.51 6.53
N GLU A 25 14.54 -0.19 7.41
CA GLU A 25 14.81 1.18 7.87
C GLU A 25 15.40 2.08 6.76
N GLN A 26 15.97 1.50 5.70
CA GLN A 26 16.50 2.25 4.56
C GLN A 26 15.42 2.64 3.55
N ILE A 27 14.19 2.13 3.69
CA ILE A 27 13.08 2.49 2.81
C ILE A 27 12.48 3.82 3.29
N ASP A 28 12.52 4.83 2.43
CA ASP A 28 12.01 6.19 2.71
C ASP A 28 10.59 6.43 2.18
N THR A 29 10.16 5.64 1.20
CA THR A 29 8.91 5.84 0.48
C THR A 29 8.31 4.50 0.09
N VAL A 30 7.01 4.34 0.31
CA VAL A 30 6.22 3.21 -0.17
C VAL A 30 5.08 3.75 -1.02
N LEU A 31 5.00 3.29 -2.26
CA LEU A 31 3.97 3.67 -3.22
C LEU A 31 3.00 2.50 -3.41
N LEU A 32 1.76 2.63 -2.93
CA LEU A 32 0.73 1.60 -3.07
C LEU A 32 -0.06 1.82 -4.36
N THR A 33 -0.01 0.84 -5.27
CA THR A 33 -0.81 0.88 -6.51
C THR A 33 -2.31 0.86 -6.22
N HIS A 34 -2.71 0.10 -5.21
CA HIS A 34 -4.05 0.04 -4.62
C HIS A 34 -4.00 -0.63 -3.23
N LEU A 35 -5.12 -0.67 -2.52
CA LEU A 35 -5.19 -1.08 -1.11
C LEU A 35 -5.60 -2.53 -0.83
N HIS A 36 -5.63 -3.42 -1.83
CA HIS A 36 -5.85 -4.85 -1.56
C HIS A 36 -4.76 -5.46 -0.67
N ALA A 37 -5.11 -6.53 0.02
CA ALA A 37 -4.31 -7.13 1.08
C ALA A 37 -2.92 -7.60 0.61
N ASP A 38 -2.82 -8.14 -0.59
CA ASP A 38 -1.58 -8.60 -1.21
C ASP A 38 -0.62 -7.45 -1.58
N HIS A 39 -1.12 -6.20 -1.62
CA HIS A 39 -0.34 -5.00 -1.87
C HIS A 39 -0.08 -4.16 -0.62
N SER A 40 -1.02 -4.14 0.34
CA SER A 40 -0.95 -3.27 1.51
C SER A 40 -0.48 -3.99 2.78
N CYS A 41 -0.85 -5.25 3.02
CA CYS A 41 -0.75 -5.81 4.38
C CYS A 41 0.66 -5.94 4.93
N GLY A 42 1.71 -6.16 4.13
CA GLY A 42 3.06 -6.32 4.69
C GLY A 42 3.85 -5.03 4.88
N ILE A 43 3.21 -3.86 4.75
CA ILE A 43 3.76 -2.65 5.39
C ILE A 43 3.51 -2.68 6.91
N ASN A 44 2.60 -3.54 7.39
CA ASN A 44 2.27 -3.72 8.80
C ASN A 44 2.64 -5.14 9.27
N ASP A 45 3.22 -5.23 10.46
CA ASP A 45 3.48 -6.50 11.16
C ASP A 45 2.94 -6.37 12.58
N GLN A 46 1.76 -6.95 12.82
CA GLN A 46 1.09 -6.95 14.13
C GLN A 46 0.93 -5.54 14.75
N GLY A 47 0.51 -4.57 13.95
CA GLY A 47 0.30 -3.18 14.36
C GLY A 47 1.56 -2.32 14.39
N LYS A 48 2.69 -2.84 13.87
CA LYS A 48 3.96 -2.10 13.78
C LYS A 48 4.30 -1.80 12.33
N MET A 49 4.82 -0.60 12.07
CA MET A 49 5.37 -0.23 10.77
C MET A 49 6.55 -1.14 10.43
N VAL A 50 6.48 -1.82 9.29
CA VAL A 50 7.59 -2.62 8.74
C VAL A 50 8.72 -1.72 8.23
N PHE A 51 8.36 -0.59 7.63
CA PHE A 51 9.28 0.44 7.12
C PHE A 51 9.17 1.69 8.00
N PRO A 52 9.89 1.79 9.12
CA PRO A 52 9.64 2.81 10.14
C PRO A 52 9.99 4.25 9.69
N ASN A 53 10.87 4.39 8.71
CA ASN A 53 11.28 5.69 8.17
C ASN A 53 10.43 6.13 6.96
N ALA A 54 9.61 5.23 6.41
CA ALA A 54 8.91 5.49 5.17
C ALA A 54 7.73 6.45 5.33
N VAL A 55 7.42 7.18 4.25
CA VAL A 55 6.10 7.75 4.00
C VAL A 55 5.36 6.82 3.04
N VAL A 56 4.15 6.40 3.41
CA VAL A 56 3.29 5.55 2.59
C VAL A 56 2.32 6.43 1.81
N TYR A 57 2.27 6.26 0.49
CA TYR A 57 1.38 6.98 -0.41
C TYR A 57 0.34 6.06 -1.01
N ALA A 58 -0.91 6.51 -1.02
CA ALA A 58 -2.01 5.86 -1.75
C ALA A 58 -2.87 6.90 -2.47
N ALA A 59 -3.46 6.53 -3.60
CA ALA A 59 -4.38 7.42 -4.29
C ALA A 59 -5.59 7.74 -3.41
N LYS A 60 -6.00 9.01 -3.39
CA LYS A 60 -7.13 9.49 -2.59
C LYS A 60 -8.41 8.71 -2.88
N ALA A 61 -8.70 8.39 -4.14
CA ALA A 61 -9.89 7.63 -4.52
C ALA A 61 -9.90 6.21 -3.91
N ASP A 62 -8.73 5.58 -3.74
CA ASP A 62 -8.64 4.26 -3.12
C ASP A 62 -8.76 4.36 -1.60
N ALA A 63 -8.12 5.36 -1.00
CA ALA A 63 -8.22 5.63 0.42
C ALA A 63 -9.66 5.98 0.85
N ASP A 64 -10.34 6.85 0.10
CA ASP A 64 -11.73 7.24 0.35
C ASP A 64 -12.70 6.06 0.24
N TYR A 65 -12.36 5.02 -0.54
CA TYR A 65 -13.15 3.80 -0.65
C TYR A 65 -12.80 2.80 0.47
N TRP A 66 -11.57 2.29 0.49
CA TRP A 66 -11.16 1.16 1.34
C TRP A 66 -11.00 1.53 2.82
N LEU A 67 -10.68 2.79 3.12
CA LEU A 67 -10.50 3.26 4.49
C LEU A 67 -11.76 3.91 5.07
N SER A 68 -12.85 3.99 4.30
CA SER A 68 -14.11 4.55 4.76
C SER A 68 -14.90 3.56 5.61
N PRO A 69 -15.24 3.91 6.87
CA PRO A 69 -16.13 3.10 7.70
C PRO A 69 -17.52 2.94 7.08
N GLU A 70 -17.99 3.97 6.37
CA GLU A 70 -19.30 3.94 5.70
C GLU A 70 -19.31 2.93 4.55
N MET A 71 -18.26 2.90 3.73
CA MET A 71 -18.14 1.94 2.63
C MET A 71 -17.98 0.52 3.17
N ALA A 72 -17.19 0.34 4.22
CA ALA A 72 -17.03 -0.95 4.89
C ALA A 72 -18.36 -1.48 5.46
N ALA A 73 -19.18 -0.61 6.08
CA ALA A 73 -20.49 -0.99 6.61
C ALA A 73 -21.48 -1.42 5.53
N LYS A 74 -21.39 -0.84 4.32
CA LYS A 74 -22.24 -1.14 3.16
C LYS A 74 -21.75 -2.34 2.35
N ALA A 75 -20.53 -2.82 2.59
CA ALA A 75 -19.95 -3.93 1.84
C ALA A 75 -20.70 -5.25 2.10
N PRO A 76 -20.79 -6.14 1.10
CA PRO A 76 -21.23 -7.52 1.32
C PRO A 76 -20.42 -8.19 2.43
N GLU A 77 -21.03 -9.08 3.20
CA GLU A 77 -20.39 -9.70 4.38
C GLU A 77 -19.03 -10.34 4.04
N GLY A 78 -18.94 -11.06 2.92
CA GLY A 78 -17.69 -11.68 2.46
C GLY A 78 -16.60 -10.69 2.03
N ALA A 79 -16.94 -9.42 1.80
CA ALA A 79 -15.99 -8.37 1.41
C ALA A 79 -15.54 -7.49 2.59
N LYS A 80 -16.26 -7.49 3.72
CA LYS A 80 -15.91 -6.65 4.90
C LYS A 80 -14.49 -6.91 5.40
N GLY A 81 -14.04 -8.16 5.37
CA GLY A 81 -12.67 -8.52 5.74
C GLY A 81 -11.60 -7.81 4.90
N LEU A 82 -11.88 -7.51 3.63
CA LEU A 82 -10.95 -6.79 2.75
C LEU A 82 -10.77 -5.32 3.19
N PHE A 83 -11.84 -4.67 3.62
CA PHE A 83 -11.77 -3.31 4.19
C PHE A 83 -10.97 -3.30 5.49
N GLN A 84 -11.22 -4.26 6.38
CA GLN A 84 -10.49 -4.38 7.64
C GLN A 84 -8.99 -4.57 7.38
N MET A 85 -8.61 -5.44 6.45
CA MET A 85 -7.22 -5.65 6.07
C MET A 85 -6.54 -4.38 5.57
N ALA A 86 -7.20 -3.60 4.71
CA ALA A 86 -6.68 -2.33 4.22
C ALA A 86 -6.52 -1.29 5.35
N GLN A 87 -7.50 -1.20 6.24
CA GLN A 87 -7.49 -0.29 7.39
C GLN A 87 -6.36 -0.65 8.37
N ASP A 88 -6.24 -1.93 8.74
CA ASP A 88 -5.20 -2.42 9.63
C ASP A 88 -3.81 -2.24 9.03
N ALA A 89 -3.65 -2.40 7.71
CA ALA A 89 -2.38 -2.23 7.03
C ALA A 89 -1.81 -0.81 7.18
N VAL A 90 -2.66 0.22 7.06
CA VAL A 90 -2.20 1.63 7.06
C VAL A 90 -2.28 2.29 8.44
N ALA A 91 -3.03 1.73 9.39
CA ALA A 91 -3.25 2.33 10.71
C ALA A 91 -1.97 2.75 11.45
N PRO A 92 -0.88 1.95 11.49
CA PRO A 92 0.37 2.38 12.15
C PRO A 92 1.01 3.60 11.49
N TYR A 93 0.90 3.72 10.17
CA TYR A 93 1.41 4.87 9.42
C TYR A 93 0.53 6.10 9.57
N GLN A 94 -0.81 5.93 9.64
CA GLN A 94 -1.72 7.03 9.95
C GLN A 94 -1.44 7.59 11.36
N ALA A 95 -1.30 6.72 12.36
CA ALA A 95 -0.99 7.11 13.74
C ALA A 95 0.35 7.85 13.85
N ALA A 96 1.32 7.50 13.01
CA ALA A 96 2.62 8.16 12.95
C ALA A 96 2.66 9.42 12.07
N GLY A 97 1.55 9.82 11.42
CA GLY A 97 1.51 10.94 10.47
C GLY A 97 2.29 10.68 9.17
N ARG A 98 2.46 9.41 8.81
CA ARG A 98 3.29 8.92 7.69
C ARG A 98 2.48 8.28 6.56
N PHE A 99 1.15 8.28 6.64
CA PHE A 99 0.29 7.91 5.53
C PHE A 99 -0.22 9.18 4.84
N LYS A 100 0.07 9.33 3.54
CA LYS A 100 -0.34 10.47 2.72
C LYS A 100 -1.21 10.00 1.56
N VAL A 101 -2.31 10.71 1.35
CA VAL A 101 -3.14 10.53 0.15
C VAL A 101 -2.77 11.58 -0.89
N TYR A 102 -2.88 11.22 -2.17
CA TYR A 102 -2.59 12.13 -3.29
C TYR A 102 -3.67 12.05 -4.37
N SER A 103 -3.72 13.06 -5.22
CA SER A 103 -4.56 13.12 -6.41
C SER A 103 -3.72 13.08 -7.69
N PRO A 104 -4.29 12.72 -8.84
CA PRO A 104 -3.60 12.82 -10.12
C PRO A 104 -3.03 14.23 -10.35
N GLY A 105 -1.76 14.32 -10.75
CA GLY A 105 -1.05 15.58 -10.95
C GLY A 105 -0.21 16.05 -9.75
N ASP A 106 -0.36 15.43 -8.57
CA ASP A 106 0.51 15.70 -7.44
C ASP A 106 1.91 15.10 -7.66
N THR A 107 2.95 15.88 -7.37
CA THR A 107 4.33 15.38 -7.34
C THR A 107 4.58 14.70 -5.99
N LEU A 108 4.78 13.38 -6.00
CA LEU A 108 5.02 12.60 -4.76
C LEU A 108 6.50 12.60 -4.38
N ILE A 109 7.33 12.19 -5.33
CA ILE A 109 8.79 12.12 -5.26
C ILE A 109 9.36 12.49 -6.64
N ALA A 110 10.59 12.98 -6.69
CA ALA A 110 11.24 13.32 -7.96
C ALA A 110 11.43 12.08 -8.84
N GLY A 111 11.18 12.22 -10.15
CA GLY A 111 11.34 11.13 -11.12
C GLY A 111 10.20 10.10 -11.15
N VAL A 112 9.11 10.31 -10.41
CA VAL A 112 7.92 9.45 -10.47
C VAL A 112 6.70 10.22 -10.95
N GLU A 113 6.13 9.76 -12.05
CA GLU A 113 4.83 10.18 -12.55
C GLU A 113 3.73 9.24 -12.04
N VAL A 114 2.66 9.83 -11.53
CA VAL A 114 1.43 9.14 -11.13
C VAL A 114 0.55 8.98 -12.37
N VAL A 115 0.29 7.73 -12.77
CA VAL A 115 -0.56 7.41 -13.93
C VAL A 115 -1.85 6.73 -13.44
N PRO A 116 -2.99 7.46 -13.39
CA PRO A 116 -4.25 6.90 -12.97
C PRO A 116 -4.68 5.76 -13.90
N THR A 117 -4.95 4.58 -13.34
CA THR A 117 -5.39 3.40 -14.08
C THR A 117 -6.57 2.74 -13.38
N PRO A 118 -7.65 3.49 -13.10
CA PRO A 118 -8.79 2.98 -12.34
C PRO A 118 -9.48 1.84 -13.09
N GLY A 119 -10.03 0.88 -12.33
CA GLY A 119 -10.74 -0.27 -12.88
C GLY A 119 -10.72 -1.44 -11.90
N HIS A 120 -9.51 -1.93 -11.58
CA HIS A 120 -9.35 -2.98 -10.56
C HIS A 120 -9.85 -2.52 -9.18
N THR A 121 -9.50 -1.29 -8.81
CA THR A 121 -10.08 -0.54 -7.68
C THR A 121 -10.35 0.91 -8.10
N PRO A 122 -11.14 1.69 -7.34
CA PRO A 122 -11.47 3.06 -7.70
C PRO A 122 -10.26 3.99 -7.87
N GLY A 123 -9.21 3.78 -7.09
CA GLY A 123 -7.97 4.57 -7.15
C GLY A 123 -6.76 3.82 -7.70
N HIS A 124 -6.96 2.70 -8.40
CA HIS A 124 -5.84 1.92 -8.94
C HIS A 124 -4.90 2.79 -9.77
N THR A 125 -3.61 2.74 -9.44
CA THR A 125 -2.59 3.65 -9.95
C THR A 125 -1.36 2.88 -10.42
N SER A 126 -0.84 3.28 -11.58
CA SER A 126 0.46 2.85 -12.08
C SER A 126 1.48 3.96 -11.81
N TYR A 127 2.73 3.58 -11.53
CA TYR A 127 3.82 4.52 -11.30
C TYR A 127 4.83 4.41 -12.44
N LEU A 128 5.02 5.50 -13.17
CA LEU A 128 6.01 5.58 -14.24
C LEU A 128 7.26 6.27 -13.71
N PHE A 129 8.37 5.54 -13.72
CA PHE A 129 9.67 6.08 -13.31
C PHE A 129 10.37 6.67 -14.54
N GLN A 130 10.80 7.93 -14.42
CA GLN A 130 11.53 8.65 -15.45
C GLN A 130 12.89 9.06 -14.89
N TYR A 131 13.96 8.55 -15.52
CA TYR A 131 15.35 8.80 -15.18
C TYR A 131 16.11 9.30 -16.41
#